data_AF-A0A7X0XBT8-F1
#
_entry.id   AF-A0A7X0XBT8-F1
#
_cell.length_a   1.000
_cell.length_b   1.000
_cell.length_c   1.000
_cell.angle_alpha   90.00
_cell.angle_beta   90.00
_cell.angle_gamma   90.00
#
_symmetry.space_group_name_H-M   'P 1'
#
loop_
_entity.id
_entity.type
_entity.pdbx_description
1 polymer ?
#
loop_
_entity_poly.entity_id
_entity_poly.type
_entity_poly.pdbx_seq_one_letter_code
_entity_poly.pdbx_strand_id
1 'polypeptide(L)'
;MDIEIIKAQQINAQTNIRIINRMLSRKQIRYLIFTPMKPVPKNINWTDEEINRKKNVEKIPVRNIVGIQRFEGFINWYEIYRKYTKVPAGDRKDPYSMLGKVSIYKLDKLLNVVCKKGISGFKDIIMNPEFNDFPYLIQNGQNKEYYVSSDGSHRVFVAKLIGLEYIYGKVDRYYS
;
A
#
# COMPACT_ATOMS: atom_id res chain seq x y z
N MET A 1 18.96 -1.51 24.72
CA MET A 1 18.68 -1.72 23.28
C MET A 1 19.98 -1.42 22.53
N ASP A 2 20.65 -2.45 22.02
CA ASP A 2 22.04 -2.37 21.57
C ASP A 2 22.26 -1.42 20.38
N ILE A 3 23.35 -0.64 20.47
CA ILE A 3 23.84 0.27 19.43
C ILE A 3 24.05 -0.48 18.10
N GLU A 4 24.45 -1.75 18.16
CA GLU A 4 24.66 -2.60 16.98
C GLU A 4 23.35 -2.94 16.25
N ILE A 5 22.27 -3.19 16.99
CA ILE A 5 20.94 -3.44 16.41
C ILE A 5 20.45 -2.19 15.67
N ILE A 6 20.69 -1.00 16.22
CA ILE A 6 20.31 0.27 15.59
C ILE A 6 21.10 0.47 14.29
N LYS A 7 22.42 0.26 14.29
CA LYS A 7 23.27 0.37 13.09
C LYS A 7 22.86 -0.61 12.00
N ALA A 8 22.59 -1.88 12.34
CA ALA A 8 22.15 -2.90 11.38
C ALA A 8 20.81 -2.54 10.73
N GLN A 9 19.87 -1.98 11.51
CA GLN A 9 18.59 -1.50 10.99
C GLN A 9 18.76 -0.31 10.03
N GLN A 10 19.68 0.61 10.35
CA GLN A 10 19.96 1.78 9.51
C GLN A 10 20.53 1.40 8.15
N ILE A 11 21.49 0.47 8.12
CA ILE A 11 22.11 -0.05 6.90
C ILE A 11 21.06 -0.74 6.02
N ASN A 12 20.16 -1.53 6.61
CA ASN A 12 19.09 -2.21 5.88
C ASN A 12 18.12 -1.24 5.21
N ALA A 13 17.68 -0.18 5.90
CA ALA A 13 16.72 0.78 5.35
C ALA A 13 17.27 1.55 4.14
N GLN A 14 18.51 2.06 4.25
CA GLN A 14 19.17 2.75 3.13
C GLN A 14 19.42 1.81 1.95
N THR A 15 19.79 0.56 2.24
CA THR A 15 19.99 -0.48 1.22
C THR A 15 18.69 -0.78 0.49
N ASN A 16 17.58 -0.94 1.21
CA ASN A 16 16.26 -1.16 0.60
C ASN A 16 15.84 0.00 -0.30
N ILE A 17 16.00 1.26 0.14
CA ILE A 17 15.67 2.42 -0.70
C ILE A 17 16.47 2.39 -2.00
N ARG A 18 17.78 2.08 -1.93
CA ARG A 18 18.62 1.97 -3.13
C ARG A 18 18.16 0.85 -4.05
N ILE A 19 17.82 -0.33 -3.51
CA ILE A 19 17.32 -1.47 -4.30
C ILE A 19 16.00 -1.09 -4.97
N ILE A 20 15.03 -0.55 -4.22
CA ILE A 20 13.73 -0.14 -4.76
C ILE A 20 13.90 0.93 -5.85
N ASN A 21 14.76 1.94 -5.64
CA ASN A 21 15.05 2.95 -6.67
C ASN A 21 15.60 2.33 -7.96
N ARG A 22 16.38 1.25 -7.88
CA ARG A 22 16.87 0.52 -9.06
C ARG A 22 15.78 -0.31 -9.74
N MET A 23 14.80 -0.81 -8.97
CA MET A 23 13.67 -1.57 -9.50
C MET A 23 12.62 -0.66 -10.18
N LEU A 24 12.47 0.58 -9.72
CA LEU A 24 11.51 1.51 -10.29
C LEU A 24 11.98 2.05 -11.64
N SER A 25 11.39 1.51 -12.72
CA SER A 25 11.63 2.04 -14.05
C SER A 25 11.20 3.52 -14.17
N ARG A 26 11.82 4.26 -15.09
CA ARG A 26 11.41 5.66 -15.40
C ARG A 26 9.92 5.75 -15.74
N LYS A 27 9.38 4.74 -16.43
CA LYS A 27 7.94 4.63 -16.76
C LYS A 27 7.10 4.48 -15.49
N GLN A 28 7.53 3.65 -14.54
CA GLN A 28 6.83 3.46 -13.27
C GLN A 28 6.84 4.73 -12.42
N ILE A 29 7.98 5.42 -12.33
CA ILE A 29 8.07 6.70 -11.60
C ILE A 29 7.13 7.74 -12.22
N ARG A 30 7.15 7.90 -13.56
CA ARG A 30 6.22 8.81 -14.26
C ARG A 30 4.76 8.43 -13.97
N TYR A 31 4.42 7.15 -14.05
CA TYR A 31 3.08 6.68 -13.72
C TYR A 31 2.65 7.09 -12.30
N LEU A 32 3.51 6.91 -11.29
CA LEU A 32 3.22 7.27 -9.90
C LEU A 32 3.10 8.79 -9.68
N ILE A 33 3.82 9.61 -10.45
CA ILE A 33 3.76 11.07 -10.40
C ILE A 33 2.47 11.59 -11.04
N PHE A 34 2.12 11.07 -12.22
CA PHE A 34 1.01 11.58 -13.02
C PHE A 34 -0.33 10.89 -12.76
N THR A 35 -0.38 9.88 -11.89
CA THR A 35 -1.63 9.27 -11.44
C THR A 35 -2.06 9.92 -10.11
N PRO A 36 -3.05 10.83 -10.11
CA PRO A 36 -3.51 11.44 -8.88
C PRO A 36 -4.19 10.39 -7.98
N MET A 37 -4.12 10.61 -6.68
CA MET A 37 -4.92 9.85 -5.72
C MET A 37 -6.29 10.49 -5.57
N LYS A 38 -7.34 9.67 -5.62
CA LYS A 38 -8.70 10.12 -5.37
C LYS A 38 -9.03 9.99 -3.88
N PRO A 39 -9.76 10.96 -3.29
CA PRO A 39 -10.25 10.83 -1.92
C PRO A 39 -11.22 9.67 -1.82
N VAL A 40 -11.18 8.94 -0.71
CA VAL A 40 -12.16 7.88 -0.44
C VAL A 40 -13.51 8.55 -0.12
N PRO A 41 -14.63 8.10 -0.71
CA PRO A 41 -15.94 8.67 -0.42
C PRO A 41 -16.26 8.58 1.08
N LYS A 42 -16.70 9.69 1.69
CA LYS A 42 -16.91 9.81 3.14
C LYS A 42 -18.33 9.47 3.61
N ASN A 43 -19.31 9.50 2.70
CA ASN A 43 -20.73 9.36 3.01
C ASN A 43 -21.31 8.05 2.48
N ILE A 44 -20.59 6.94 2.64
CA ILE A 44 -21.13 5.64 2.28
C ILE A 44 -21.95 5.14 3.47
N ASN A 45 -23.26 5.28 3.38
CA ASN A 45 -24.20 4.79 4.39
C ASN A 45 -24.41 3.30 4.16
N TRP A 46 -23.69 2.48 4.91
CA TRP A 46 -23.91 1.05 4.95
C TRP A 46 -24.90 0.71 6.06
N THR A 47 -25.79 -0.21 5.78
CA THR A 47 -26.59 -0.89 6.80
C THR A 47 -25.72 -1.89 7.58
N ASP A 48 -26.13 -2.24 8.80
CA ASP A 48 -25.43 -3.26 9.60
C ASP A 48 -25.36 -4.62 8.88
N GLU A 49 -26.39 -4.97 8.11
CA GLU A 49 -26.42 -6.17 7.28
C GLU A 49 -25.33 -6.14 6.21
N GLU A 50 -25.13 -5.01 5.53
CA GLU A 50 -24.10 -4.87 4.50
C GLU A 50 -22.69 -4.89 5.09
N ILE A 51 -22.49 -4.26 6.25
CA ILE A 51 -21.21 -4.28 6.97
C ILE A 51 -20.83 -5.72 7.33
N ASN A 52 -21.81 -6.49 7.85
CA ASN A 52 -21.62 -7.85 8.35
C ASN A 52 -21.69 -8.94 7.28
N ARG A 53 -22.16 -8.62 6.06
CA ARG A 53 -22.21 -9.57 4.95
C ARG A 53 -20.82 -10.11 4.63
N LYS A 54 -20.73 -11.42 4.41
CA LYS A 54 -19.50 -12.07 3.94
C LYS A 54 -19.09 -11.47 2.59
N LYS A 55 -17.92 -10.83 2.54
CA LYS A 55 -17.37 -10.25 1.31
C LYS A 55 -16.69 -11.31 0.44
N ASN A 56 -16.95 -11.24 -0.86
CA ASN A 56 -16.28 -12.08 -1.85
C ASN A 56 -14.86 -11.57 -2.11
N VAL A 57 -13.93 -12.51 -2.31
CA VAL A 57 -12.56 -12.21 -2.73
C VAL A 57 -12.53 -12.15 -4.25
N GLU A 58 -12.04 -11.05 -4.80
CA GLU A 58 -12.04 -10.80 -6.24
C GLU A 58 -10.65 -10.41 -6.74
N LYS A 59 -10.38 -10.73 -8.01
CA LYS A 59 -9.17 -10.29 -8.73
C LYS A 59 -9.36 -8.85 -9.20
N ILE A 60 -8.53 -7.94 -8.72
CA ILE A 60 -8.69 -6.49 -8.90
C ILE A 60 -7.46 -5.94 -9.64
N PRO A 61 -7.64 -5.30 -10.80
CA PRO A 61 -6.54 -4.61 -11.48
C PRO A 61 -5.99 -3.48 -10.61
N VAL A 62 -4.69 -3.49 -10.33
CA VAL A 62 -4.02 -2.49 -9.48
C VAL A 62 -4.18 -1.08 -10.05
N ARG A 63 -4.24 -0.96 -11.38
CA ARG A 63 -4.47 0.32 -12.06
C ARG A 63 -5.82 0.96 -11.70
N ASN A 64 -6.85 0.15 -11.40
CA ASN A 64 -8.19 0.61 -11.05
C ASN A 64 -8.30 1.02 -9.57
N ILE A 65 -7.29 0.76 -8.75
CA ILE A 65 -7.24 1.21 -7.37
C ILE A 65 -6.77 2.67 -7.34
N VAL A 66 -7.67 3.59 -7.04
CA VAL A 66 -7.47 5.03 -7.23
C VAL A 66 -7.18 5.78 -5.93
N GLY A 67 -7.47 5.17 -4.77
CA GLY A 67 -7.28 5.82 -3.48
C GLY A 67 -7.09 4.84 -2.33
N ILE A 68 -6.53 5.35 -1.24
CA ILE A 68 -6.35 4.64 0.04
C ILE A 68 -6.73 5.62 1.14
N GLN A 69 -7.71 5.29 1.98
CA GLN A 69 -8.26 6.18 3.01
C GLN A 69 -7.17 6.68 3.95
N ARG A 70 -6.30 5.77 4.40
CA ARG A 70 -5.16 6.08 5.26
C ARG A 70 -4.19 7.09 4.63
N PHE A 71 -4.10 7.16 3.30
CA PHE A 71 -3.24 8.08 2.57
C PHE A 71 -4.04 9.25 1.96
N GLU A 72 -5.21 9.56 2.52
CA GLU A 72 -5.93 10.78 2.16
C GLU A 72 -5.03 12.02 2.36
N GLY A 73 -5.10 12.99 1.45
CA GLY A 73 -4.31 14.22 1.49
C GLY A 73 -2.91 14.14 0.86
N PHE A 74 -2.52 12.97 0.32
CA PHE A 74 -1.43 12.89 -0.66
C PHE A 74 -1.96 13.19 -2.06
N ILE A 75 -1.22 13.96 -2.85
CA ILE A 75 -1.62 14.37 -4.20
C ILE A 75 -1.57 13.17 -5.17
N ASN A 76 -0.51 12.38 -5.07
CA ASN A 76 -0.27 11.23 -5.93
C ASN A 76 0.50 10.12 -5.20
N TRP A 77 0.60 8.97 -5.86
CA TRP A 77 1.27 7.78 -5.31
C TRP A 77 2.77 8.03 -5.07
N TYR A 78 3.41 8.83 -5.90
CA TYR A 78 4.83 9.16 -5.75
C TYR A 78 5.10 9.99 -4.50
N GLU A 79 4.17 10.85 -4.06
CA GLU A 79 4.36 11.66 -2.86
C GLU A 79 4.48 10.79 -1.60
N ILE A 80 3.74 9.69 -1.51
CA ILE A 80 3.86 8.71 -0.42
C ILE A 80 5.28 8.13 -0.42
N TYR A 81 5.75 7.66 -1.58
CA TYR A 81 7.09 7.09 -1.72
C TYR A 81 8.17 8.11 -1.35
N ARG A 82 8.06 9.34 -1.87
CA ARG A 82 8.97 10.44 -1.59
C ARG A 82 9.05 10.73 -0.09
N LYS A 83 7.91 10.82 0.62
CA LYS A 83 7.90 11.03 2.08
C LYS A 83 8.52 9.86 2.82
N TYR A 84 8.22 8.63 2.43
CA TYR A 84 8.85 7.43 2.99
C TYR A 84 10.39 7.44 2.86
N THR A 85 10.92 7.80 1.69
CA THR A 85 12.39 7.84 1.47
C THR A 85 13.11 8.91 2.28
N LYS A 86 12.40 9.94 2.75
CA LYS A 86 12.96 11.02 3.57
C LYS A 86 13.01 10.68 5.06
N VAL A 87 12.37 9.61 5.51
CA VAL A 87 12.40 9.21 6.94
C VAL A 87 13.79 8.68 7.29
N PRO A 88 14.52 9.34 8.21
CA PRO A 88 15.84 8.90 8.65
C PRO A 88 15.79 7.49 9.22
N ALA A 89 16.84 6.72 9.01
CA ALA A 89 16.80 5.30 9.32
C ALA A 89 16.74 5.00 10.84
N GLY A 90 17.27 5.90 11.68
CA GLY A 90 17.16 5.82 13.14
C GLY A 90 15.74 5.99 13.66
N ASP A 91 14.86 6.65 12.90
CA ASP A 91 13.51 6.98 13.36
C ASP A 91 12.50 5.89 13.04
N ARG A 92 12.88 4.84 12.31
CA ARG A 92 11.98 3.84 11.67
C ARG A 92 11.37 2.79 12.59
N LYS A 93 11.70 2.79 13.88
CA LYS A 93 11.25 1.77 14.85
C LYS A 93 9.77 1.90 15.25
N ASP A 94 9.21 3.12 15.22
CA ASP A 94 7.78 3.35 15.42
C ASP A 94 7.20 4.64 14.81
N PRO A 95 7.74 5.23 13.70
CA PRO A 95 7.18 6.45 13.19
C PRO A 95 6.01 6.09 12.29
N TYR A 96 4.85 6.66 12.58
CA TYR A 96 4.05 7.09 11.46
C TYR A 96 4.85 8.19 10.72
N SER A 97 4.75 8.28 9.39
CA SER A 97 5.22 9.45 8.64
C SER A 97 4.79 10.73 9.36
N MET A 98 5.48 11.87 9.18
CA MET A 98 5.16 13.15 9.88
C MET A 98 3.66 13.54 9.93
N LEU A 99 2.82 13.02 9.04
CA LEU A 99 1.37 13.21 9.02
C LEU A 99 0.54 12.13 9.76
N GLY A 100 1.14 11.19 10.51
CA GLY A 100 0.41 10.11 11.18
C GLY A 100 -0.14 9.01 10.26
N LYS A 101 0.15 9.07 8.95
CA LYS A 101 -0.57 8.27 7.93
C LYS A 101 0.14 6.99 7.50
N VAL A 102 1.47 7.00 7.34
CA VAL A 102 2.23 5.84 6.86
C VAL A 102 3.02 5.21 8.00
N SER A 103 2.62 4.02 8.47
CA SER A 103 3.50 3.23 9.35
C SER A 103 4.74 2.80 8.56
N ILE A 104 5.91 3.35 8.92
CA ILE A 104 7.17 3.11 8.19
C ILE A 104 7.65 1.69 8.44
N TYR A 105 7.53 1.20 9.69
CA TYR A 105 7.89 -0.17 10.04
C TYR A 105 7.14 -1.22 9.22
N LYS A 106 5.82 -1.06 9.03
CA LYS A 106 5.01 -1.98 8.21
C LYS A 106 5.45 -1.93 6.73
N LEU A 107 5.73 -0.73 6.22
CA LEU A 107 6.22 -0.57 4.85
C LEU A 107 7.60 -1.22 4.66
N ASP A 108 8.50 -1.04 5.62
CA ASP A 108 9.84 -1.65 5.61
C ASP A 108 9.78 -3.16 5.61
N LYS A 109 8.91 -3.78 6.41
CA LYS A 109 8.72 -5.23 6.38
C LYS A 109 8.36 -5.74 4.99
N LEU A 110 7.43 -5.08 4.31
CA LEU A 110 7.01 -5.48 2.96
C LEU A 110 8.10 -5.22 1.91
N LEU A 111 8.77 -4.07 1.97
CA LEU A 111 9.86 -3.74 1.05
C LEU A 111 11.09 -4.63 1.27
N ASN A 112 11.38 -5.03 2.51
CA ASN A 112 12.41 -6.03 2.82
C ASN A 112 12.14 -7.35 2.11
N VAL A 113 10.88 -7.80 2.07
CA VAL A 113 10.52 -9.02 1.33
C VAL A 113 10.79 -8.84 -0.17
N VAL A 114 10.39 -7.70 -0.75
CA VAL A 114 10.68 -7.38 -2.16
C VAL A 114 12.19 -7.38 -2.42
N CYS A 115 13.00 -6.78 -1.54
CA CYS A 115 14.44 -6.68 -1.71
C CYS A 115 15.15 -8.03 -1.57
N LYS A 116 14.68 -8.90 -0.65
CA LYS A 116 15.32 -10.20 -0.38
C LYS A 116 14.84 -11.32 -1.29
N LYS A 117 13.56 -11.33 -1.65
CA LYS A 117 12.89 -12.43 -2.37
C LYS A 117 12.36 -12.00 -3.74
N GLY A 118 12.56 -10.75 -4.14
CA GLY A 118 12.04 -10.21 -5.39
C GLY A 118 10.53 -9.97 -5.37
N ILE A 119 9.98 -9.61 -6.53
CA ILE A 119 8.54 -9.36 -6.72
C ILE A 119 7.72 -10.63 -6.45
N SER A 120 8.24 -11.82 -6.78
CA SER A 120 7.59 -13.11 -6.51
C SER A 120 7.32 -13.31 -5.02
N GLY A 121 8.31 -13.10 -4.15
CA GLY A 121 8.11 -13.26 -2.71
C GLY A 121 7.08 -12.28 -2.12
N PHE A 122 6.90 -11.10 -2.72
CA PHE A 122 5.82 -10.20 -2.34
C PHE A 122 4.46 -10.64 -2.91
N LYS A 123 4.42 -11.21 -4.12
CA LYS A 123 3.20 -11.78 -4.70
C LYS A 123 2.61 -12.86 -3.79
N ASP A 124 3.45 -13.70 -3.19
CA ASP A 124 2.97 -14.75 -2.26
C ASP A 124 2.20 -14.16 -1.07
N ILE A 125 2.71 -13.07 -0.48
CA ILE A 125 2.07 -12.37 0.64
C ILE A 125 0.70 -11.80 0.27
N ILE A 126 0.58 -11.21 -0.93
CA ILE A 126 -0.63 -10.48 -1.32
C ILE A 126 -1.66 -11.35 -2.05
N MET A 127 -1.24 -12.46 -2.66
CA MET A 127 -2.13 -13.38 -3.36
C MET A 127 -2.64 -14.50 -2.44
N ASN A 128 -1.85 -14.89 -1.44
CA ASN A 128 -2.19 -15.95 -0.49
C ASN A 128 -1.94 -15.47 0.96
N PRO A 129 -2.66 -14.44 1.43
CA PRO A 129 -2.47 -13.92 2.78
C PRO A 129 -2.87 -14.96 3.83
N GLU A 130 -2.06 -15.10 4.88
CA GLU A 130 -2.39 -15.90 6.05
C GLU A 130 -3.75 -15.48 6.63
N PHE A 131 -4.51 -16.43 7.17
CA PHE A 131 -5.83 -16.21 7.77
C PHE A 131 -6.87 -15.54 6.85
N ASN A 132 -6.69 -15.61 5.53
CA ASN A 132 -7.55 -14.93 4.55
C ASN A 132 -7.63 -13.41 4.76
N ASP A 133 -6.51 -12.82 5.20
CA ASP A 133 -6.36 -11.38 5.47
C ASP A 133 -6.14 -10.58 4.17
N PHE A 134 -7.12 -10.67 3.27
CA PHE A 134 -7.13 -9.91 2.02
C PHE A 134 -7.43 -8.42 2.26
N PRO A 135 -6.79 -7.49 1.53
CA PRO A 135 -7.13 -6.08 1.57
C PRO A 135 -8.64 -5.84 1.39
N TYR A 136 -9.14 -4.81 2.05
CA TYR A 136 -10.54 -4.40 1.93
C TYR A 136 -10.68 -3.27 0.93
N LEU A 137 -11.52 -3.47 -0.10
CA LEU A 137 -11.75 -2.49 -1.14
C LEU A 137 -13.23 -2.14 -1.26
N ILE A 138 -13.45 -0.87 -1.53
CA ILE A 138 -14.74 -0.29 -1.83
C ILE A 138 -14.74 0.01 -3.33
N GLN A 139 -15.64 -0.62 -4.08
CA GLN A 139 -15.82 -0.39 -5.51
C GLN A 139 -16.94 0.63 -5.74
N ASN A 140 -16.64 1.68 -6.50
CA ASN A 140 -17.65 2.52 -7.12
C ASN A 140 -18.28 1.75 -8.28
N GLY A 141 -19.56 1.38 -8.15
CA GLY A 141 -20.29 0.55 -9.10
C GLY A 141 -20.35 1.08 -10.54
N GLN A 142 -20.26 2.40 -10.73
CA GLN A 142 -20.37 3.02 -12.06
C GLN A 142 -19.06 2.97 -12.86
N ASN A 143 -17.93 3.24 -12.20
CA ASN A 143 -16.65 3.49 -12.87
C ASN A 143 -15.61 2.37 -12.70
N LYS A 144 -15.97 1.26 -12.03
CA LYS A 144 -15.04 0.17 -11.67
C LYS A 144 -13.77 0.66 -10.97
N GLU A 145 -13.90 1.75 -10.22
CA GLU A 145 -12.83 2.34 -9.42
C GLU A 145 -12.86 1.74 -8.02
N TYR A 146 -11.68 1.46 -7.48
CA TYR A 146 -11.53 0.84 -6.18
C TYR A 146 -10.79 1.77 -5.21
N TYR A 147 -11.27 1.81 -3.98
CA TYR A 147 -10.69 2.54 -2.87
C TYR A 147 -10.35 1.56 -1.77
N VAL A 148 -9.16 1.67 -1.17
CA VAL A 148 -8.82 0.88 0.02
C VAL A 148 -9.31 1.63 1.25
N SER A 149 -10.11 1.00 2.11
CA SER A 149 -10.59 1.65 3.34
C SER A 149 -9.55 1.53 4.47
N SER A 150 -9.70 0.57 5.38
CA SER A 150 -9.00 0.51 6.65
C SER A 150 -7.84 -0.50 6.65
N ASP A 151 -7.97 -1.60 5.90
CA ASP A 151 -6.98 -2.68 5.88
C ASP A 151 -6.34 -2.92 4.50
N GLY A 152 -5.07 -3.33 4.52
CA GLY A 152 -4.28 -3.62 3.34
C GLY A 152 -3.62 -2.40 2.69
N SER A 153 -3.73 -1.21 3.27
CA SER A 153 -3.18 0.06 2.73
C SER A 153 -1.72 -0.07 2.27
N HIS A 154 -0.84 -0.61 3.12
CA HIS A 154 0.58 -0.78 2.78
C HIS A 154 0.82 -1.86 1.72
N ARG A 155 0.10 -2.99 1.78
CA ARG A 155 0.18 -4.06 0.77
C ARG A 155 -0.20 -3.52 -0.60
N VAL A 156 -1.32 -2.82 -0.69
CA VAL A 156 -1.79 -2.22 -1.94
C VAL A 156 -0.83 -1.15 -2.45
N PHE A 157 -0.29 -0.32 -1.56
CA PHE A 157 0.70 0.68 -1.96
C PHE A 157 1.98 0.05 -2.51
N VAL A 158 2.52 -1.00 -1.86
CA VAL A 158 3.69 -1.71 -2.39
C VAL A 158 3.38 -2.38 -3.72
N ALA A 159 2.19 -2.99 -3.87
CA ALA A 159 1.74 -3.55 -5.15
C ALA A 159 1.71 -2.49 -6.26
N LYS A 160 1.20 -1.29 -5.97
CA LYS A 160 1.22 -0.14 -6.88
C LYS A 160 2.65 0.30 -7.20
N LEU A 161 3.50 0.41 -6.18
CA LEU A 161 4.88 0.87 -6.29
C LEU A 161 5.69 -0.03 -7.24
N ILE A 162 5.62 -1.35 -7.05
CA ILE A 162 6.36 -2.33 -7.85
C ILE A 162 5.69 -2.69 -9.18
N GLY A 163 4.54 -2.08 -9.49
CA GLY A 163 3.85 -2.27 -10.77
C GLY A 163 3.21 -3.65 -10.93
N LEU A 164 2.62 -4.21 -9.87
CA LEU A 164 1.79 -5.41 -10.03
C LEU A 164 0.59 -5.12 -10.93
N GLU A 165 0.19 -6.12 -11.71
CA GLU A 165 -0.97 -6.00 -12.61
C GLU A 165 -2.30 -6.06 -11.84
N TYR A 166 -2.39 -6.98 -10.88
CA TYR A 166 -3.59 -7.23 -10.08
C TYR A 166 -3.25 -7.69 -8.66
N ILE A 167 -4.24 -7.61 -7.78
CA ILE A 167 -4.25 -8.18 -6.43
C ILE A 167 -5.56 -8.93 -6.18
N TYR A 168 -5.64 -9.72 -5.12
CA TYR A 168 -6.89 -10.24 -4.60
C TYR A 168 -7.34 -9.41 -3.40
N GLY A 169 -8.64 -9.15 -3.29
CA GLY A 169 -9.19 -8.31 -2.23
C GLY A 169 -10.66 -8.60 -1.94
N LYS A 170 -11.08 -8.33 -0.71
CA LYS A 170 -12.50 -8.37 -0.32
C LYS A 170 -13.17 -7.10 -0.83
N VAL A 171 -14.14 -7.24 -1.73
CA VAL A 171 -14.79 -6.09 -2.37
C VAL A 171 -16.15 -5.84 -1.76
N ASP A 172 -16.40 -4.58 -1.44
CA ASP A 172 -17.73 -4.07 -1.14
C ASP A 172 -18.15 -3.09 -2.23
N ARG A 173 -19.39 -3.19 -2.70
CA ARG A 173 -19.89 -2.39 -3.82
C ARG A 173 -20.88 -1.38 -3.28
N TYR A 174 -20.60 -0.10 -3.52
CA TYR A 174 -21.58 0.94 -3.30
C TYR A 174 -22.04 1.49 -4.65
N TYR A 175 -23.32 1.81 -4.71
CA TYR A 175 -23.95 2.48 -5.83
C TYR A 175 -24.23 3.91 -5.38
N SER A 176 -23.44 4.86 -5.89
CA SER A 176 -23.77 6.28 -5.86
C SER A 176 -24.58 6.66 -7.08
#